data_AF-A0A7S2H1J8-F1
#
_entry.id   AF-A0A7S2H1J8-F1
#
_cell.length_a   1.000
_cell.length_b   1.000
_cell.length_c   1.000
_cell.angle_alpha   90.00
_cell.angle_beta   90.00
_cell.angle_gamma   90.00
#
_symmetry.space_group_name_H-M   'P 1'
#
loop_
_entity.id
_entity.type
_entity.pdbx_description
1 polymer ?
#
loop_
_entity_poly.entity_id
_entity_poly.type
_entity_poly.pdbx_seq_one_letter_code
_entity_poly.pdbx_strand_id
1 'polypeptide(L)'
;CNLLGNLCRHSDFFYPRLLSPADGINNNRSSNNTHHHHHNRPFPPSSFTCLAATLVDACKDHDPMTRKFACFAIGNAAFHSELLYPRLAAAVPGLVAALSDSEEKTRANAAGALGNLVRNSPLLCKELVAHNVAQALLNVVLRDPALSPRRIGLFSLGTLCGYRQCGDSLQLLQPPLLEALTFLEQQAKQRRQSMGVDDPQLTEHVGRIRKKLAYQVSSMQ
;
A
#
# COMPACT_ATOMS: atom_id res chain seq x y z
N CYS A 1 -5.53 -7.92 12.62
CA CYS A 1 -5.40 -6.80 11.65
C CYS A 1 -6.45 -5.67 11.83
N ASN A 2 -7.76 -5.95 11.80
CA ASN A 2 -8.80 -4.88 11.85
C ASN A 2 -8.67 -3.95 13.07
N LEU A 3 -8.49 -4.50 14.28
CA LEU A 3 -8.27 -3.71 15.50
C LEU A 3 -7.08 -2.77 15.37
N LEU A 4 -5.91 -3.31 14.97
CA LEU A 4 -4.68 -2.52 14.80
C LEU A 4 -4.86 -1.39 13.79
N GLY A 5 -5.56 -1.65 12.68
CA GLY A 5 -5.87 -0.62 11.71
C GLY A 5 -6.75 0.50 12.27
N ASN A 6 -7.74 0.18 13.12
CA ASN A 6 -8.58 1.22 13.74
C ASN A 6 -7.85 2.01 14.83
N LEU A 7 -6.94 1.38 15.59
CA LEU A 7 -6.08 2.09 16.56
C LEU A 7 -5.19 3.13 15.86
N CYS A 8 -4.69 2.81 14.66
CA CYS A 8 -3.83 3.69 13.87
C CYS A 8 -4.59 4.70 12.99
N ARG A 9 -5.93 4.66 12.96
CA ARG A 9 -6.73 5.38 11.95
C ARG A 9 -6.64 6.90 12.10
N HIS A 10 -6.61 7.40 13.33
CA HIS A 10 -6.79 8.84 13.61
C HIS A 10 -5.55 9.55 14.17
N SER A 11 -4.54 8.82 14.62
CA SER A 11 -3.26 9.38 15.08
C SER A 11 -2.15 8.32 15.04
N ASP A 12 -0.91 8.76 15.22
CA ASP A 12 0.27 7.91 15.40
C ASP A 12 0.50 7.48 16.87
N PHE A 13 -0.41 7.83 17.80
CA PHE A 13 -0.29 7.53 19.24
C PHE A 13 0.02 6.05 19.54
N PHE A 14 -0.57 5.12 18.77
CA PHE A 14 -0.37 3.69 18.97
C PHE A 14 0.83 3.11 18.21
N TYR A 15 1.50 3.88 17.35
CA TYR A 15 2.60 3.37 16.53
C TYR A 15 3.74 2.75 17.36
N PRO A 16 4.21 3.34 18.48
CA PRO A 16 5.25 2.72 19.30
C PRO A 16 4.86 1.33 19.83
N ARG A 17 3.57 1.07 20.07
CA ARG A 17 3.08 -0.24 20.53
C ARG A 17 3.17 -1.31 19.45
N LEU A 18 3.14 -0.92 18.16
CA LEU A 18 3.32 -1.87 17.06
C LEU A 18 4.78 -2.36 16.93
N LEU A 19 5.73 -1.64 17.53
CA LEU A 19 7.14 -2.04 17.61
C LEU A 19 7.45 -2.94 18.81
N SER A 20 6.51 -3.05 19.76
CA SER A 20 6.71 -3.89 20.94
C SER A 20 6.71 -5.39 20.56
N PRO A 21 7.51 -6.22 21.23
CA PRO A 21 7.41 -7.68 21.13
C PRO A 21 5.97 -8.15 21.30
N ALA A 22 5.54 -9.10 20.48
CA ALA A 22 4.30 -9.82 20.74
C ALA A 22 4.52 -10.83 21.88
N ASP A 23 4.63 -10.35 23.11
CA ASP A 23 4.72 -11.24 24.27
C ASP A 23 3.37 -11.95 24.48
N GLY A 24 3.38 -13.28 24.33
CA GLY A 24 2.37 -14.15 24.98
C GLY A 24 1.13 -14.57 24.20
N ILE A 25 1.26 -15.16 23.00
CA ILE A 25 0.32 -16.22 22.56
C ILE A 25 1.01 -17.57 22.77
N ASN A 26 1.28 -17.90 24.03
CA ASN A 26 1.67 -19.26 24.39
C ASN A 26 0.39 -20.11 24.33
N ASN A 27 0.21 -20.87 23.25
CA ASN A 27 -0.86 -21.87 23.15
C ASN A 27 -0.57 -23.02 24.12
N ASN A 28 -0.79 -22.81 25.41
CA ASN A 28 -0.85 -23.89 26.37
C ASN A 28 -2.27 -24.52 26.28
N ARG A 29 -2.53 -25.23 25.18
CA ARG A 29 -3.60 -26.23 25.17
C ARG A 29 -3.05 -27.46 25.86
N SER A 30 -3.48 -27.66 27.10
CA SER A 30 -3.40 -28.94 27.79
C SER A 30 -3.92 -30.06 26.90
N SER A 31 -3.03 -30.97 26.48
CA SER A 31 -3.39 -32.35 26.16
C SER A 31 -2.26 -33.26 26.64
N ASN A 32 -2.55 -33.97 27.71
CA ASN A 32 -1.77 -35.08 28.23
C ASN A 32 -1.57 -36.18 27.16
N ASN A 33 -0.34 -36.73 27.08
CA ASN A 33 0.07 -38.05 26.57
C ASN A 33 -0.33 -38.44 25.11
N THR A 34 0.53 -38.95 24.22
CA THR A 34 1.49 -40.06 24.32
C THR A 34 2.58 -39.99 23.22
N HIS A 35 3.66 -40.76 23.41
CA HIS A 35 4.84 -40.89 22.56
C HIS A 35 4.60 -41.15 21.06
N HIS A 36 5.33 -40.43 20.19
CA HIS A 36 6.03 -41.02 19.04
C HIS A 36 7.24 -40.17 18.61
N HIS A 37 8.36 -40.85 18.39
CA HIS A 37 9.63 -40.32 17.86
C HIS A 37 9.44 -39.72 16.45
N HIS A 38 9.76 -38.43 16.27
CA HIS A 38 10.22 -37.91 14.97
C HIS A 38 11.07 -36.63 15.14
N HIS A 39 12.25 -36.69 14.51
CA HIS A 39 13.28 -35.67 14.29
C HIS A 39 13.21 -34.30 14.98
N ASN A 40 14.18 -34.08 15.88
CA ASN A 40 14.70 -32.76 16.24
C ASN A 40 15.19 -32.01 15.00
N ARG A 41 14.38 -31.09 14.46
CA ARG A 41 14.91 -29.91 13.78
C ARG A 41 15.10 -28.82 14.84
N PRO A 42 16.26 -28.15 14.91
CA PRO A 42 16.40 -26.99 15.75
C PRO A 42 15.47 -25.90 15.21
N PHE A 43 14.48 -25.48 16.01
CA PHE A 43 13.74 -24.25 15.75
C PHE A 43 14.75 -23.08 15.80
N PRO A 44 14.73 -22.16 14.81
CA PRO A 44 15.60 -20.99 14.85
C PRO A 44 15.23 -20.12 16.07
N PRO A 45 16.18 -19.33 16.60
CA PRO A 45 15.97 -18.54 17.80
C PRO A 45 14.74 -17.64 17.60
N SER A 46 13.83 -17.68 18.58
CA SER A 46 12.62 -16.87 18.67
C SER A 46 12.98 -15.38 18.60
N SER A 47 13.09 -14.86 17.39
CA SER A 47 13.09 -13.42 17.15
C SER A 47 11.73 -12.94 17.61
N PHE A 48 11.71 -12.08 18.61
CA PHE A 48 10.49 -11.42 19.05
C PHE A 48 9.90 -10.64 17.87
N THR A 49 8.97 -11.26 17.14
CA THR A 49 8.26 -10.63 16.02
C THR A 49 7.35 -9.56 16.60
N CYS A 50 7.63 -8.30 16.29
CA CYS A 50 6.74 -7.19 16.67
C CYS A 50 5.44 -7.23 15.85
N LEU A 51 4.38 -6.59 16.35
CA LEU A 51 3.07 -6.59 15.69
C LEU A 51 3.13 -6.04 14.25
N ALA A 52 4.01 -5.07 13.98
CA ALA A 52 4.21 -4.55 12.62
C ALA A 52 4.69 -5.64 11.65
N ALA A 53 5.58 -6.54 12.08
CA ALA A 53 6.06 -7.65 11.24
C ALA A 53 4.96 -8.70 11.02
N THR A 54 4.12 -8.98 12.03
CA THR A 54 2.95 -9.86 11.83
C THR A 54 1.95 -9.29 10.83
N LEU A 55 1.78 -7.96 10.76
CA LEU A 55 0.94 -7.32 9.74
C LEU A 55 1.50 -7.54 8.31
N VAL A 56 2.82 -7.47 8.15
CA VAL A 56 3.51 -7.72 6.87
C VAL A 56 3.20 -9.13 6.36
N ASP A 57 3.31 -10.14 7.23
CA ASP A 57 3.02 -11.52 6.85
C ASP A 57 1.55 -11.72 6.48
N ALA A 58 0.63 -11.07 7.21
CA ALA A 58 -0.80 -11.15 6.98
C ALA A 58 -1.27 -10.57 5.63
N CYS A 59 -0.44 -9.77 4.92
CA CYS A 59 -0.74 -9.35 3.55
C CYS A 59 -0.75 -10.50 2.54
N LYS A 60 -0.10 -11.62 2.88
CA LYS A 60 0.05 -12.79 2.00
C LYS A 60 -0.80 -13.97 2.48
N ASP A 61 -1.71 -13.74 3.43
CA ASP A 61 -2.55 -14.78 4.00
C ASP A 61 -3.48 -15.41 2.94
N HIS A 62 -3.81 -16.69 3.10
CA HIS A 62 -4.76 -17.36 2.21
C HIS A 62 -6.18 -16.80 2.37
N ASP A 63 -6.54 -16.38 3.59
CA ASP A 63 -7.85 -15.81 3.88
C ASP A 63 -7.99 -14.37 3.32
N PRO A 64 -8.95 -14.12 2.40
CA PRO A 64 -9.15 -12.80 1.80
C PRO A 64 -9.46 -11.70 2.84
N MET A 65 -10.17 -12.05 3.91
CA MET A 65 -10.55 -11.10 4.95
C MET A 65 -9.32 -10.62 5.74
N THR A 66 -8.39 -11.53 6.01
CA THR A 66 -7.11 -11.26 6.66
C THR A 66 -6.24 -10.36 5.81
N ARG A 67 -6.05 -10.67 4.51
CA ARG A 67 -5.32 -9.81 3.56
C ARG A 67 -5.90 -8.40 3.49
N LYS A 68 -7.24 -8.30 3.37
CA LYS A 68 -7.95 -7.01 3.32
C LYS A 68 -7.63 -6.15 4.52
N PHE A 69 -7.73 -6.72 5.72
CA PHE A 69 -7.49 -5.98 6.96
C PHE A 69 -6.01 -5.75 7.24
N ALA A 70 -5.11 -6.59 6.75
CA ALA A 70 -3.67 -6.37 6.82
C ALA A 70 -3.29 -5.12 6.01
N CYS A 71 -3.74 -5.03 4.75
CA CYS A 71 -3.53 -3.85 3.90
C CYS A 71 -4.12 -2.58 4.54
N PHE A 72 -5.33 -2.67 5.10
CA PHE A 72 -5.97 -1.58 5.84
C PHE A 72 -5.12 -1.13 7.05
N ALA A 73 -4.63 -2.09 7.84
CA ALA A 73 -3.86 -1.79 9.03
C ALA A 73 -2.50 -1.16 8.70
N ILE A 74 -1.80 -1.68 7.70
CA ILE A 74 -0.51 -1.12 7.23
C ILE A 74 -0.71 0.29 6.69
N GLY A 75 -1.76 0.51 5.89
CA GLY A 75 -2.06 1.84 5.37
C GLY A 75 -2.27 2.87 6.48
N ASN A 76 -3.00 2.51 7.54
CA ASN A 76 -3.21 3.41 8.68
C ASN A 76 -1.96 3.56 9.56
N ALA A 77 -1.14 2.50 9.67
CA ALA A 77 0.14 2.52 10.38
C ALA A 77 1.24 3.33 9.66
N ALA A 78 0.98 3.79 8.43
CA ALA A 78 1.89 4.63 7.65
C ALA A 78 1.35 6.06 7.40
N PHE A 79 0.12 6.37 7.85
CA PHE A 79 -0.60 7.57 7.42
C PHE A 79 -0.13 8.86 8.14
N HIS A 80 0.07 8.79 9.46
CA HIS A 80 0.26 9.97 10.31
C HIS A 80 1.73 10.33 10.56
N SER A 81 2.63 9.35 10.46
CA SER A 81 4.07 9.52 10.73
C SER A 81 4.91 8.48 9.99
N GLU A 82 6.19 8.77 9.79
CA GLU A 82 7.18 7.85 9.21
C GLU A 82 7.72 6.80 10.21
N LEU A 83 7.37 6.90 11.49
CA LEU A 83 7.96 6.09 12.58
C LEU A 83 7.99 4.58 12.29
N LEU A 84 6.95 4.04 11.64
CA LEU A 84 6.86 2.61 11.36
C LEU A 84 7.43 2.20 9.99
N TYR A 85 7.85 3.14 9.15
CA TYR A 85 8.34 2.86 7.80
C TYR A 85 9.45 1.78 7.76
N PRO A 86 10.50 1.80 8.62
CA PRO A 86 11.54 0.77 8.58
C PRO A 86 11.03 -0.65 8.80
N ARG A 87 9.94 -0.82 9.58
CA ARG A 87 9.33 -2.14 9.81
C ARG A 87 8.28 -2.50 8.77
N LEU A 88 7.62 -1.52 8.18
CA LEU A 88 6.62 -1.72 7.14
C LEU A 88 7.22 -1.87 5.72
N ALA A 89 8.51 -1.57 5.53
CA ALA A 89 9.20 -1.73 4.25
C ALA A 89 9.00 -3.13 3.64
N ALA A 90 9.09 -4.18 4.47
CA ALA A 90 8.89 -5.57 4.04
C ALA A 90 7.47 -5.89 3.56
N ALA A 91 6.48 -5.01 3.81
CA ALA A 91 5.12 -5.16 3.27
C ALA A 91 5.05 -4.83 1.78
N VAL A 92 5.98 -4.05 1.23
CA VAL A 92 5.89 -3.52 -0.14
C VAL A 92 5.63 -4.62 -1.19
N PRO A 93 6.36 -5.76 -1.24
CA PRO A 93 6.06 -6.83 -2.19
C PRO A 93 4.65 -7.43 -2.00
N GLY A 94 4.22 -7.60 -0.75
CA GLY A 94 2.90 -8.15 -0.43
C GLY A 94 1.77 -7.20 -0.83
N LEU A 95 1.96 -5.89 -0.62
CA LEU A 95 1.01 -4.87 -1.04
C LEU A 95 0.94 -4.77 -2.57
N VAL A 96 2.08 -4.86 -3.27
CA VAL A 96 2.10 -4.89 -4.75
C VAL A 96 1.34 -6.11 -5.28
N ALA A 97 1.52 -7.29 -4.68
CA ALA A 97 0.74 -8.48 -5.06
C ALA A 97 -0.76 -8.28 -4.80
N ALA A 98 -1.12 -7.65 -3.67
CA ALA A 98 -2.51 -7.37 -3.29
C ALA A 98 -3.21 -6.34 -4.21
N LEU A 99 -2.49 -5.62 -5.08
CA LEU A 99 -3.10 -4.78 -6.12
C LEU A 99 -3.84 -5.60 -7.18
N SER A 100 -3.60 -6.91 -7.28
CA SER A 100 -4.30 -7.82 -8.20
C SER A 100 -5.24 -8.78 -7.45
N ASP A 101 -5.57 -8.48 -6.19
CA ASP A 101 -6.46 -9.32 -5.37
C ASP A 101 -7.87 -9.42 -5.97
N SER A 102 -8.56 -10.54 -5.76
CA SER A 102 -9.94 -10.74 -6.23
C SER A 102 -10.90 -9.72 -5.60
N GLU A 103 -10.64 -9.32 -4.35
CA GLU A 103 -11.50 -8.41 -3.60
C GLU A 103 -11.17 -6.94 -3.89
N GLU A 104 -12.16 -6.20 -4.39
CA GLU A 104 -12.04 -4.76 -4.67
C GLU A 104 -11.48 -3.97 -3.47
N LYS A 105 -12.00 -4.25 -2.27
CA LYS A 105 -11.58 -3.55 -1.05
C LYS A 105 -10.12 -3.83 -0.69
N THR A 106 -9.62 -5.03 -0.99
CA THR A 106 -8.21 -5.37 -0.76
C THR A 106 -7.32 -4.59 -1.71
N ARG A 107 -7.66 -4.54 -3.01
CA ARG A 107 -6.92 -3.75 -4.01
C ARG A 107 -6.89 -2.26 -3.65
N ALA A 108 -8.04 -1.70 -3.26
CA ALA A 108 -8.15 -0.33 -2.78
C ALA A 108 -7.27 -0.03 -1.56
N ASN A 109 -7.31 -0.91 -0.53
CA ASN A 109 -6.48 -0.75 0.66
C ASN A 109 -4.99 -0.88 0.34
N ALA A 110 -4.61 -1.82 -0.54
CA ALA A 110 -3.23 -2.00 -0.96
C ALA A 110 -2.68 -0.77 -1.69
N ALA A 111 -3.46 -0.22 -2.63
CA ALA A 111 -3.11 1.01 -3.33
C ALA A 111 -2.90 2.17 -2.36
N GLY A 112 -3.83 2.37 -1.42
CA GLY A 112 -3.75 3.44 -0.42
C GLY A 112 -2.57 3.25 0.54
N ALA A 113 -2.31 2.02 0.96
CA ALA A 113 -1.17 1.72 1.82
C ALA A 113 0.17 2.04 1.15
N LEU A 114 0.34 1.70 -0.14
CA LEU A 114 1.53 2.05 -0.91
C LEU A 114 1.72 3.57 -1.02
N GLY A 115 0.64 4.34 -1.23
CA GLY A 115 0.69 5.80 -1.18
C GLY A 115 1.06 6.34 0.20
N ASN A 116 0.57 5.72 1.27
CA ASN A 116 0.85 6.14 2.64
C ASN A 116 2.30 5.87 3.07
N LEU A 117 2.95 4.83 2.54
CA LEU A 117 4.36 4.49 2.82
C LEU A 117 5.37 5.51 2.27
N VAL A 118 4.91 6.53 1.56
CA VAL A 118 5.74 7.67 1.12
C VAL A 118 5.08 9.01 1.43
N ARG A 119 4.00 9.01 2.23
CA ARG A 119 3.22 10.23 2.47
C ARG A 119 3.98 11.28 3.28
N ASN A 120 4.70 10.84 4.31
CA ASN A 120 5.33 11.72 5.29
C ASN A 120 6.83 11.90 5.09
N SER A 121 7.46 11.08 4.23
CA SER A 121 8.92 11.03 4.10
C SER A 121 9.41 10.26 2.88
N PRO A 122 10.59 10.59 2.34
CA PRO A 122 11.23 9.84 1.26
C PRO A 122 11.88 8.51 1.70
N LEU A 123 11.87 8.16 2.99
CA LEU A 123 12.57 6.99 3.55
C LEU A 123 12.39 5.69 2.75
N LEU A 124 11.18 5.43 2.28
CA LEU A 124 10.86 4.20 1.53
C LEU A 124 10.89 4.37 -0.01
N CYS A 125 11.28 5.53 -0.55
CA CYS A 125 11.30 5.74 -1.99
C CYS A 125 12.13 4.68 -2.73
N LYS A 126 13.33 4.35 -2.22
CA LYS A 126 14.19 3.31 -2.82
C LYS A 126 13.49 1.95 -2.88
N GLU A 127 12.81 1.58 -1.80
CA GLU A 127 12.09 0.30 -1.69
C GLU A 127 10.90 0.25 -2.67
N LEU A 128 10.13 1.34 -2.75
CA LEU A 128 8.98 1.47 -3.66
C LEU A 128 9.41 1.45 -5.13
N VAL A 129 10.54 2.09 -5.45
CA VAL A 129 11.15 2.06 -6.79
C VAL A 129 11.61 0.65 -7.14
N ALA A 130 12.33 -0.02 -6.24
CA ALA A 130 12.83 -1.38 -6.46
C ALA A 130 11.71 -2.40 -6.76
N HIS A 131 10.52 -2.19 -6.20
CA HIS A 131 9.34 -3.04 -6.41
C HIS A 131 8.37 -2.54 -7.47
N ASN A 132 8.77 -1.59 -8.31
CA ASN A 132 7.96 -1.05 -9.42
C ASN A 132 6.57 -0.55 -8.98
N VAL A 133 6.46 0.02 -7.78
CA VAL A 133 5.18 0.44 -7.20
C VAL A 133 4.45 1.45 -8.07
N ALA A 134 5.17 2.41 -8.65
CA ALA A 134 4.58 3.39 -9.55
C ALA A 134 3.91 2.72 -10.77
N GLN A 135 4.58 1.75 -11.40
CA GLN A 135 4.04 1.02 -12.55
C GLN A 135 2.84 0.16 -12.15
N ALA A 136 2.91 -0.50 -11.00
CA ALA A 136 1.82 -1.32 -10.49
C ALA A 136 0.56 -0.47 -10.18
N LEU A 137 0.73 0.69 -9.55
CA LEU A 137 -0.37 1.64 -9.32
C LEU A 137 -0.93 2.20 -10.64
N LEU A 138 -0.08 2.51 -11.62
CA LEU A 138 -0.55 2.95 -12.94
C LEU A 138 -1.41 1.88 -13.62
N ASN A 139 -1.01 0.62 -13.54
CA ASN A 139 -1.80 -0.49 -14.08
C ASN A 139 -3.19 -0.56 -13.42
N VAL A 140 -3.27 -0.42 -12.09
CA VAL A 140 -4.55 -0.37 -11.35
C VAL A 140 -5.40 0.80 -11.84
N VAL A 141 -4.83 2.00 -11.92
CA VAL A 141 -5.52 3.21 -12.37
C VAL A 141 -6.12 3.06 -13.77
N LEU A 142 -5.41 2.39 -14.67
CA LEU A 142 -5.82 2.24 -16.06
C LEU A 142 -6.78 1.06 -16.27
N ARG A 143 -6.66 -0.02 -15.50
CA ARG A 143 -7.24 -1.33 -15.85
C ARG A 143 -8.18 -1.92 -14.80
N ASP A 144 -8.18 -1.45 -13.56
CA ASP A 144 -9.07 -2.01 -12.54
C ASP A 144 -10.55 -1.80 -12.94
N PRO A 145 -11.41 -2.82 -12.82
CA PRO A 145 -12.82 -2.68 -13.16
C PRO A 145 -13.57 -1.72 -12.23
N ALA A 146 -13.13 -1.56 -10.99
CA ALA A 146 -13.80 -0.75 -9.98
C ALA A 146 -13.22 0.66 -9.88
N LEU A 147 -14.07 1.66 -9.65
CA LEU A 147 -13.64 3.05 -9.53
C LEU A 147 -12.82 3.31 -8.26
N SER A 148 -13.11 2.61 -7.16
CA SER A 148 -12.47 2.85 -5.86
C SER A 148 -10.94 2.59 -5.90
N PRO A 149 -10.45 1.41 -6.33
CA PRO A 149 -9.01 1.20 -6.51
C PRO A 149 -8.37 2.15 -7.51
N ARG A 150 -9.07 2.49 -8.62
CA ARG A 150 -8.54 3.45 -9.61
C ARG A 150 -8.30 4.83 -9.00
N ARG A 151 -9.26 5.37 -8.25
CA ARG A 151 -9.14 6.69 -7.61
C ARG A 151 -8.05 6.70 -6.54
N ILE A 152 -8.01 5.67 -5.70
CA ILE A 152 -6.99 5.55 -4.65
C ILE A 152 -5.59 5.35 -5.24
N GLY A 153 -5.47 4.55 -6.30
CA GLY A 153 -4.22 4.37 -7.04
C GLY A 153 -3.74 5.69 -7.65
N LEU A 154 -4.64 6.48 -8.21
CA LEU A 154 -4.32 7.78 -8.80
C LEU A 154 -3.88 8.78 -7.73
N PHE A 155 -4.58 8.85 -6.60
CA PHE A 155 -4.15 9.63 -5.44
C PHE A 155 -2.73 9.23 -4.99
N SER A 156 -2.48 7.93 -4.89
CA SER A 156 -1.20 7.37 -4.43
C SER A 156 -0.06 7.69 -5.40
N LEU A 157 -0.29 7.60 -6.72
CA LEU A 157 0.64 8.06 -7.74
C LEU A 157 0.99 9.55 -7.56
N GLY A 158 0.00 10.39 -7.26
CA GLY A 158 0.23 11.81 -6.97
C GLY A 158 1.05 12.07 -5.71
N THR A 159 0.98 11.18 -4.72
CA THR A 159 1.88 11.22 -3.56
C THR A 159 3.31 10.87 -3.98
N LEU A 160 3.51 9.80 -4.75
CA LEU A 160 4.83 9.41 -5.28
C LEU A 160 5.46 10.54 -6.12
N CYS A 161 4.66 11.21 -6.96
CA CYS A 161 5.11 12.36 -7.75
C CYS A 161 5.61 13.54 -6.90
N GLY A 162 5.34 13.57 -5.59
CA GLY A 162 5.88 14.59 -4.70
C GLY A 162 7.37 14.44 -4.39
N TYR A 163 7.95 13.26 -4.61
CA TYR A 163 9.31 12.93 -4.18
C TYR A 163 10.22 12.71 -5.38
N ARG A 164 11.29 13.50 -5.49
CA ARG A 164 12.27 13.40 -6.59
C ARG A 164 12.93 12.03 -6.67
N GLN A 165 13.08 11.33 -5.55
CA GLN A 165 13.63 9.97 -5.48
C GLN A 165 12.76 8.93 -6.21
N CYS A 166 11.47 9.21 -6.40
CA CYS A 166 10.59 8.41 -7.25
C CYS A 166 10.58 8.90 -8.70
N GLY A 167 11.26 10.01 -9.03
CA GLY A 167 11.18 10.70 -10.31
C GLY A 167 11.61 9.83 -11.49
N ASP A 168 12.74 9.15 -11.40
CA ASP A 168 13.26 8.31 -12.49
C ASP A 168 12.28 7.18 -12.83
N SER A 169 11.69 6.53 -11.81
CA SER A 169 10.71 5.47 -12.04
C SER A 169 9.41 5.99 -12.64
N LEU A 170 9.03 7.24 -12.35
CA LEU A 170 7.85 7.89 -12.94
C LEU A 170 8.07 8.24 -14.42
N GLN A 171 9.29 8.56 -14.83
CA GLN A 171 9.64 8.82 -16.23
C GLN A 171 9.65 7.53 -17.08
N LEU A 172 9.95 6.40 -16.44
CA LEU A 172 10.01 5.08 -17.10
C LEU A 172 8.64 4.37 -17.19
N LEU A 173 7.57 5.00 -16.70
CA LEU A 173 6.23 4.42 -16.72
C LEU A 173 5.75 4.10 -18.13
N GLN A 174 5.05 2.98 -18.26
CA GLN A 174 4.45 2.51 -19.50
C GLN A 174 2.94 2.27 -19.31
N PRO A 175 2.05 2.97 -20.05
CA PRO A 175 2.37 4.10 -20.92
C PRO A 175 2.94 5.30 -20.14
N PRO A 176 3.58 6.27 -20.81
CA PRO A 176 4.07 7.49 -20.17
C PRO A 176 2.98 8.17 -19.33
N LEU A 177 3.34 8.65 -18.15
CA LEU A 177 2.35 9.15 -17.18
C LEU A 177 1.46 10.27 -17.74
N LEU A 178 2.02 11.22 -18.49
CA LEU A 178 1.23 12.31 -19.09
C LEU A 178 0.23 11.82 -20.15
N GLU A 179 0.58 10.78 -20.90
CA GLU A 179 -0.33 10.15 -21.86
C GLU A 179 -1.45 9.41 -21.13
N ALA A 180 -1.09 8.66 -20.09
CA ALA A 180 -2.06 7.96 -19.24
C ALA A 180 -3.08 8.93 -18.61
N LEU A 181 -2.61 10.07 -18.08
CA LEU A 181 -3.48 11.09 -17.49
C LEU A 181 -4.43 11.71 -18.54
N THR A 182 -3.91 11.99 -19.74
CA THR A 182 -4.72 12.49 -20.86
C THR A 182 -5.81 11.51 -21.26
N PHE A 183 -5.46 10.22 -21.35
CA PHE A 183 -6.41 9.15 -21.64
C PHE A 183 -7.52 9.05 -20.58
N LEU A 184 -7.17 9.13 -19.29
CA LEU A 184 -8.15 9.09 -18.19
C LEU A 184 -9.14 10.27 -18.25
N GLU A 185 -8.66 11.48 -18.54
CA GLU A 185 -9.50 12.67 -18.69
C GLU A 185 -10.46 12.54 -19.88
N GLN A 186 -9.97 12.04 -21.01
CA GLN A 186 -10.80 11.77 -22.20
C GLN A 186 -11.87 10.72 -21.90
N GLN A 187 -11.50 9.62 -21.26
CA GLN A 187 -12.45 8.57 -20.87
C GLN A 187 -13.51 9.10 -19.88
N ALA A 188 -13.12 9.97 -18.94
CA ALA A 188 -14.06 10.60 -18.01
C ALA A 188 -15.04 11.54 -18.74
N LYS A 189 -14.54 12.41 -19.63
CA LYS A 189 -15.38 13.29 -20.46
C LYS A 189 -16.36 12.50 -21.32
N GLN A 190 -15.89 11.42 -21.96
CA GLN A 190 -16.73 10.58 -22.79
C GLN A 190 -17.83 9.89 -21.98
N ARG A 191 -17.51 9.34 -20.79
CA ARG A 191 -18.52 8.74 -19.89
C ARG A 191 -19.56 9.75 -19.40
N ARG A 192 -19.14 10.98 -19.12
CA ARG A 192 -20.06 12.06 -18.77
C ARG A 192 -21.02 12.40 -19.92
N GLN A 193 -20.50 12.45 -21.15
CA GLN A 193 -21.31 12.75 -22.34
C GLN A 193 -22.24 11.60 -22.73
N SER A 194 -21.79 10.34 -22.66
CA SER A 194 -22.56 9.19 -23.13
C SER A 194 -23.47 8.57 -22.08
N MET A 195 -23.08 8.60 -20.80
CA MET A 195 -23.82 7.95 -19.71
C MET A 195 -24.31 8.92 -18.64
N GLY A 196 -23.98 10.22 -18.72
CA GLY A 196 -24.28 11.19 -17.66
C GLY A 196 -23.51 10.95 -16.35
N VAL A 197 -22.53 10.05 -16.34
CA VAL A 197 -21.74 9.69 -15.16
C VAL A 197 -20.49 10.57 -15.10
N ASP A 198 -20.38 11.38 -14.05
CA ASP A 198 -19.21 12.22 -13.79
C ASP A 198 -18.27 11.61 -12.73
N ASP A 199 -16.97 11.90 -12.83
CA ASP A 199 -15.96 11.49 -11.86
C ASP A 199 -15.10 12.70 -11.43
N PRO A 200 -15.61 13.53 -10.50
CA PRO A 200 -14.90 14.72 -10.05
C PRO A 200 -13.60 14.38 -9.31
N GLN A 201 -13.57 13.27 -8.57
CA GLN A 201 -12.38 12.84 -7.81
C GLN A 201 -11.23 12.47 -8.74
N LEU A 202 -11.52 11.73 -9.82
CA LEU A 202 -10.52 11.42 -10.84
C LEU A 202 -9.97 12.71 -11.45
N THR A 203 -10.85 13.63 -11.86
CA THR A 203 -10.44 14.90 -12.48
C THR A 203 -9.56 15.74 -11.55
N GLU A 204 -9.95 15.84 -10.28
CA GLU A 204 -9.17 16.53 -9.24
C GLU A 204 -7.79 15.91 -9.04
N HIS A 205 -7.70 14.58 -8.96
CA HIS A 205 -6.43 13.89 -8.78
C HIS A 205 -5.52 14.03 -10.02
N VAL A 206 -6.06 13.91 -11.24
CA VAL A 206 -5.28 14.15 -12.47
C VAL A 206 -4.71 15.58 -12.46
N GLY A 207 -5.55 16.58 -12.18
CA GLY A 207 -5.12 17.99 -12.14
C GLY A 207 -4.00 18.23 -11.13
N ARG A 208 -4.09 17.61 -9.94
CA ARG A 208 -3.03 17.69 -8.92
C ARG A 208 -1.71 17.07 -9.40
N ILE A 209 -1.76 15.91 -10.04
CA ILE A 209 -0.55 15.25 -10.56
C ILE A 209 0.12 16.12 -11.63
N ARG A 210 -0.65 16.62 -12.61
CA ARG A 210 -0.13 17.50 -13.66
C ARG A 210 0.55 18.74 -13.09
N LYS A 211 -0.07 19.39 -12.10
CA LYS A 211 0.51 20.57 -11.44
C LYS A 211 1.85 20.26 -10.78
N LYS A 212 1.97 19.09 -10.11
CA LYS A 212 3.24 18.66 -9.49
C LYS A 212 4.34 18.41 -10.54
N LEU A 213 4.00 17.73 -11.62
CA LEU A 213 4.96 17.45 -12.70
C LEU A 213 5.47 18.75 -13.37
N ALA A 214 4.57 19.72 -13.62
CA ALA A 214 4.96 21.00 -14.20
C ALA A 214 5.91 21.81 -13.29
N TYR A 215 5.66 21.78 -11.97
CA TYR A 215 6.55 22.44 -10.99
C TYR A 215 7.94 21.80 -10.95
N GLN A 216 8.02 20.46 -11.05
CA GLN A 216 9.30 19.75 -11.05
C GLN A 216 10.17 20.13 -12.25
N VAL A 217 9.57 20.20 -13.45
CA VAL A 217 10.27 20.64 -14.67
C VAL A 217 10.79 22.08 -14.53
N SER A 218 9.96 22.98 -13.98
CA SER A 218 10.33 24.40 -13.81
C SER A 218 11.42 24.61 -12.75
N SER A 219 11.57 23.71 -11.78
CA SER A 219 12.59 23.78 -10.72
C SER A 219 13.98 23.25 -11.12
N MET A 220 14.13 22.78 -12.36
CA MET A 220 15.38 22.22 -12.91
C MET A 220 16.01 23.15 -13.97
N GLN A 221 15.35 24.25 -14.32
CA GLN A 221 15.86 25.33 -15.16
C GLN A 221 16.33 26.50 -14.28
#